data_AF-A0A967FL42-F1
#
_entry.id   AF-A0A967FL42-F1
#
_cell.length_a   1.000
_cell.length_b   1.000
_cell.length_c   1.000
_cell.angle_alpha   90.00
_cell.angle_beta   90.00
_cell.angle_gamma   90.00
#
_symmetry.space_group_name_H-M   'P 1'
#
loop_
_entity.id
_entity.type
_entity.pdbx_description
1 polymer ?
#
loop_
_entity_poly.entity_id
_entity_poly.type
_entity_poly.pdbx_seq_one_letter_code
_entity_poly.pdbx_strand_id
1 'polypeptide(L)'
;MDPIYHIKDTKHDILSHPRRENKIHILTLDSALATDVYERIHHHPEMKTFQLIKPQKSKTREILIEMEEMAQDTVSSRLLIMDVRRVTRFKLQRIYNKIVGYNRRDFNKLCFTILIGDGPVSLFQAGKSLDVFVSHLSAHRVDYHPAVFFYDPFLHYEPNETKLQKMHEEFVLPEKIPRRFIPYFKEDQDVSVDKIRRSFRAIDKPETIKKKRLEKLRSLYKKRIAEQFPHHKDQLKAWLSKEGIRLATEKLHLYPLFFEDWVFDLMQKAIKKKT
;
A
#
# COMPACT_ATOMS: atom_id res chain seq x y z
N MET A 1 -51.73 7.82 17.93
CA MET A 1 -50.73 7.03 17.20
C MET A 1 -49.46 7.84 17.20
N ASP A 2 -48.56 7.52 18.12
CA ASP A 2 -47.20 8.03 18.20
C ASP A 2 -46.30 6.84 18.59
N PRO A 3 -44.98 6.84 18.31
CA PRO A 3 -44.23 7.75 17.44
C PRO A 3 -43.30 7.03 16.45
N ILE A 4 -42.98 7.69 15.34
CA ILE A 4 -41.85 7.33 14.48
C ILE A 4 -40.56 7.63 15.25
N TYR A 5 -39.70 6.61 15.38
CA TYR A 5 -38.45 6.63 16.12
C TYR A 5 -37.52 7.78 15.67
N HIS A 6 -37.56 8.90 16.39
CA HIS A 6 -36.46 9.85 16.46
C HIS A 6 -35.45 9.36 17.50
N ILE A 7 -34.56 8.46 17.11
CA ILE A 7 -33.34 8.26 17.89
C ILE A 7 -32.51 9.53 17.75
N LYS A 8 -32.63 10.43 18.72
CA LYS A 8 -31.66 11.51 18.93
C LYS A 8 -30.36 10.86 19.38
N ASP A 9 -29.50 10.55 18.41
CA ASP A 9 -28.12 10.08 18.59
C ASP A 9 -27.30 11.12 19.37
N THR A 10 -27.37 11.05 20.71
CA THR A 10 -26.84 12.09 21.60
C THR A 10 -26.05 11.55 22.78
N LYS A 11 -25.58 10.29 22.75
CA LYS A 11 -24.65 9.79 23.77
C LYS A 11 -23.64 8.83 23.15
N HIS A 12 -22.49 9.39 22.75
CA HIS A 12 -21.27 8.71 22.30
C HIS A 12 -21.48 7.80 21.09
N ASP A 13 -21.15 8.28 19.89
CA ASP A 13 -21.04 7.44 18.67
C ASP A 13 -20.00 6.35 18.93
N ILE A 14 -20.47 5.17 19.36
CA ILE A 14 -19.64 4.02 19.77
C ILE A 14 -18.80 3.44 18.62
N LEU A 15 -19.08 3.86 17.38
CA LEU A 15 -18.38 3.39 16.18
C LEU A 15 -17.27 4.36 15.73
N SER A 16 -17.21 5.57 16.30
CA SER A 16 -16.16 6.54 16.04
C SER A 16 -15.15 6.60 17.18
N HIS A 17 -13.88 6.73 16.84
CA HIS A 17 -12.75 6.68 17.76
C HIS A 17 -12.00 8.02 17.77
N PRO A 18 -12.51 9.07 18.47
CA PRO A 18 -11.92 10.41 18.45
C PRO A 18 -10.56 10.51 19.14
N ARG A 19 -10.20 9.53 19.98
CA ARG A 19 -8.95 9.50 20.77
C ARG A 19 -7.83 8.72 20.08
N ARG A 20 -7.81 8.68 18.75
CA ARG A 20 -6.71 8.09 17.98
C ARG A 20 -5.36 8.77 18.29
N GLU A 21 -4.33 7.95 18.32
CA GLU A 21 -2.96 8.31 18.64
C GLU A 21 -2.11 8.44 17.37
N ASN A 22 -0.87 8.90 17.52
CA ASN A 22 0.14 8.95 16.45
C ASN A 22 0.68 7.57 16.07
N LYS A 23 -0.22 6.59 15.89
CA LYS A 23 0.09 5.20 15.54
C LYS A 23 -0.17 4.94 14.06
N ILE A 24 0.75 4.20 13.45
CA ILE A 24 0.66 3.70 12.07
C ILE A 24 0.77 2.17 12.12
N HIS A 25 -0.27 1.49 11.67
CA HIS A 25 -0.25 0.03 11.50
C HIS A 25 0.18 -0.35 10.09
N ILE A 26 1.18 -1.20 9.96
CA ILE A 26 1.66 -1.81 8.72
C ILE A 26 1.14 -3.25 8.70
N LEU A 27 0.23 -3.56 7.79
CA LEU A 27 -0.54 -4.80 7.75
C LEU A 27 -0.18 -5.56 6.47
N THR A 28 0.67 -6.58 6.60
CA THR A 28 1.19 -7.35 5.46
C THR A 28 1.70 -8.72 5.90
N LEU A 29 1.55 -9.73 5.03
CA LEU A 29 2.20 -11.04 5.20
C LEU A 29 3.65 -11.06 4.68
N ASP A 30 4.04 -10.05 3.91
CA ASP A 30 5.37 -9.92 3.32
C ASP A 30 6.30 -9.16 4.26
N SER A 31 7.27 -9.87 4.85
CA SER A 31 8.28 -9.30 5.74
C SER A 31 9.20 -8.30 5.03
N ALA A 32 9.47 -8.47 3.74
CA ALA A 32 10.28 -7.53 2.96
C ALA A 32 9.54 -6.21 2.76
N LEU A 33 8.23 -6.26 2.45
CA LEU A 33 7.40 -5.06 2.41
C LEU A 33 7.26 -4.42 3.80
N ALA A 34 7.02 -5.21 4.85
CA ALA A 34 6.89 -4.71 6.21
C ALA A 34 8.13 -3.93 6.65
N THR A 35 9.31 -4.51 6.39
CA THR A 35 10.61 -3.91 6.70
C THR A 35 10.85 -2.66 5.88
N ASP A 36 10.56 -2.69 4.57
CA ASP A 36 10.74 -1.54 3.70
C ASP A 36 9.86 -0.35 4.09
N VAL A 37 8.58 -0.56 4.34
CA VAL A 37 7.67 0.49 4.83
C VAL A 37 8.10 1.00 6.20
N TYR A 38 8.38 0.09 7.14
CA TYR A 38 8.78 0.45 8.50
C TYR A 38 10.02 1.33 8.48
N GLU A 39 11.08 0.88 7.81
CA GLU A 39 12.34 1.60 7.86
C GLU A 39 12.30 2.92 7.09
N ARG A 40 11.51 3.02 6.01
CA ARG A 40 11.26 4.31 5.32
C ARG A 40 10.67 5.35 6.25
N ILE A 41 9.63 4.95 6.99
CA ILE A 41 8.94 5.86 7.90
C ILE A 41 9.80 6.16 9.13
N HIS A 42 10.41 5.14 9.72
CA HIS A 42 11.21 5.26 10.94
C HIS A 42 12.40 6.22 10.77
N HIS A 43 13.08 6.17 9.62
CA HIS A 43 14.26 6.99 9.35
C HIS A 43 13.93 8.35 8.73
N HIS A 44 12.65 8.66 8.52
CA HIS A 44 12.26 9.97 8.01
C HIS A 44 12.26 11.01 9.15
N PRO A 45 12.99 12.14 9.02
CA PRO A 45 13.15 13.11 10.11
C PRO A 45 11.83 13.61 10.72
N GLU A 46 10.83 13.86 9.87
CA GLU A 46 9.53 14.43 10.27
C GLU A 46 8.56 13.40 10.85
N MET A 47 8.89 12.10 10.83
CA MET A 47 8.00 11.02 11.25
C MET A 47 8.45 10.30 12.52
N LYS A 48 9.52 10.78 13.18
CA LYS A 48 10.09 10.18 14.40
C LYS A 48 9.11 10.07 15.58
N THR A 49 8.09 10.93 15.61
CA THR A 49 7.07 10.94 16.67
C THR A 49 5.96 9.92 16.45
N PHE A 50 5.94 9.22 15.31
CA PHE A 50 4.90 8.25 15.01
C PHE A 50 5.31 6.86 15.49
N GLN A 51 4.42 6.22 16.24
CA GLN A 51 4.60 4.83 16.65
C GLN A 51 4.27 3.91 15.48
N LEU A 52 5.23 3.09 15.08
CA LEU A 52 5.08 2.11 14.01
C LEU A 52 4.79 0.74 14.59
N ILE A 53 3.70 0.12 14.12
CA ILE A 53 3.27 -1.21 14.54
C ILE A 53 3.24 -2.09 13.29
N LYS A 54 3.97 -3.20 13.31
CA LYS A 54 4.02 -4.19 12.24
C LYS A 54 4.05 -5.59 12.84
N PRO A 55 3.64 -6.63 12.09
CA PRO A 55 3.88 -8.00 12.49
C PRO A 55 5.36 -8.27 12.78
N GLN A 56 5.62 -9.02 13.85
CA GLN A 56 6.97 -9.42 14.28
C GLN A 56 7.25 -10.90 14.00
N LYS A 57 6.22 -11.71 13.79
CA LYS A 57 6.39 -13.13 13.47
C LYS A 57 6.93 -13.31 12.05
N SER A 58 7.62 -14.43 11.82
CA SER A 58 8.23 -14.75 10.52
C SER A 58 7.43 -15.78 9.73
N LYS A 59 6.67 -16.65 10.39
CA LYS A 59 5.86 -17.67 9.74
C LYS A 59 4.47 -17.14 9.41
N THR A 60 3.99 -17.39 8.18
CA THR A 60 2.69 -16.93 7.68
C THR A 60 1.53 -17.17 8.66
N ARG A 61 1.43 -18.37 9.25
CA ARG A 61 0.36 -18.70 10.19
C ARG A 61 0.41 -17.85 11.46
N GLU A 62 1.60 -17.62 11.98
CA GLU A 62 1.81 -16.82 13.19
C GLU A 62 1.54 -15.34 12.91
N ILE A 63 1.95 -14.83 11.75
CA ILE A 63 1.64 -13.47 11.29
C ILE A 63 0.11 -13.28 11.19
N LEU A 64 -0.62 -14.26 10.66
CA LEU A 64 -2.09 -14.18 10.56
C LEU A 64 -2.76 -14.10 11.93
N ILE A 65 -2.29 -14.87 12.92
CA ILE A 65 -2.80 -14.82 14.30
C ILE A 65 -2.49 -13.46 14.90
N GLU A 66 -1.24 -13.00 14.80
CA GLU A 66 -0.79 -11.69 15.30
C GLU A 66 -1.63 -10.55 14.69
N MET A 67 -1.82 -10.56 13.36
CA MET A 67 -2.64 -9.54 12.68
C MET A 67 -4.12 -9.60 13.07
N GLU A 68 -4.66 -10.78 13.40
CA GLU A 68 -6.02 -10.93 13.89
C GLU A 68 -6.19 -10.36 15.30
N GLU A 69 -5.20 -10.54 16.17
CA GLU A 69 -5.14 -9.93 17.51
C GLU A 69 -4.99 -8.41 17.42
N MET A 70 -4.13 -7.92 16.52
CA MET A 70 -3.93 -6.49 16.25
C MET A 70 -5.16 -5.80 15.65
N ALA A 71 -6.16 -6.54 15.15
CA ALA A 71 -7.27 -5.96 14.40
C ALA A 71 -8.05 -4.93 15.24
N GLN A 72 -8.28 -5.21 16.52
CA GLN A 72 -8.96 -4.27 17.41
C GLN A 72 -8.10 -3.05 17.73
N ASP A 73 -6.79 -3.22 17.91
CA ASP A 73 -5.86 -2.13 18.24
C ASP A 73 -5.80 -1.04 17.15
N THR A 74 -6.16 -1.39 15.91
CA THR A 74 -6.22 -0.43 14.79
C THR A 74 -7.17 0.75 15.04
N VAL A 75 -8.16 0.63 15.93
CA VAL A 75 -9.05 1.73 16.31
C VAL A 75 -8.31 2.91 16.96
N SER A 76 -7.13 2.65 17.53
CA SER A 76 -6.28 3.68 18.11
C SER A 76 -5.39 4.39 17.07
N SER A 77 -5.33 3.89 15.83
CA SER A 77 -4.37 4.38 14.82
C SER A 77 -4.94 5.46 13.93
N ARG A 78 -4.07 6.37 13.49
CA ARG A 78 -4.41 7.44 12.53
C ARG A 78 -4.20 7.01 11.09
N LEU A 79 -3.34 6.01 10.86
CA LEU A 79 -3.02 5.52 9.53
C LEU A 79 -2.88 3.99 9.54
N LEU A 80 -3.51 3.35 8.56
CA LEU A 80 -3.32 1.93 8.27
C LEU A 80 -2.67 1.81 6.89
N ILE A 81 -1.61 1.04 6.78
CA ILE A 81 -0.93 0.73 5.52
C ILE A 81 -1.17 -0.75 5.26
N MET A 82 -1.95 -1.08 4.24
CA MET A 82 -2.45 -2.43 4.00
C MET A 82 -1.90 -2.99 2.68
N ASP A 83 -1.35 -4.21 2.74
CA ASP A 83 -0.98 -4.99 1.57
C ASP A 83 -2.22 -5.65 0.95
N VAL A 84 -2.59 -5.26 -0.26
CA VAL A 84 -3.77 -5.77 -0.97
C VAL A 84 -3.42 -6.52 -2.24
N ARG A 85 -2.16 -6.98 -2.37
CA ARG A 85 -1.75 -7.76 -3.53
C ARG A 85 -2.57 -9.04 -3.66
N ARG A 86 -2.84 -9.45 -4.90
CA ARG A 86 -3.72 -10.59 -5.21
C ARG A 86 -3.34 -11.86 -4.46
N VAL A 87 -2.04 -12.14 -4.33
CA VAL A 87 -1.52 -13.36 -3.70
C VAL A 87 -1.75 -13.42 -2.19
N THR A 88 -1.73 -12.30 -1.44
CA THR A 88 -1.97 -12.31 0.02
C THR A 88 -3.43 -12.07 0.37
N ARG A 89 -4.18 -11.39 -0.51
CA ARG A 89 -5.53 -10.88 -0.22
C ARG A 89 -6.49 -11.94 0.30
N PHE A 90 -6.49 -13.15 -0.28
CA PHE A 90 -7.44 -14.20 0.14
C PHE A 90 -7.23 -14.65 1.60
N LYS A 91 -5.98 -14.65 2.09
CA LYS A 91 -5.66 -14.98 3.49
C LYS A 91 -5.97 -13.81 4.42
N LEU A 92 -5.76 -12.59 3.94
CA LEU A 92 -5.95 -11.37 4.72
C LEU A 92 -7.40 -10.87 4.75
N GLN A 93 -8.27 -11.35 3.85
CA GLN A 93 -9.63 -10.83 3.68
C GLN A 93 -10.42 -10.81 4.99
N ARG A 94 -10.39 -11.92 5.76
CA ARG A 94 -11.12 -12.00 7.05
C ARG A 94 -10.63 -10.95 8.04
N ILE A 95 -9.31 -10.80 8.16
CA ILE A 95 -8.68 -9.84 9.08
C ILE A 95 -8.99 -8.42 8.62
N TYR A 96 -8.87 -8.14 7.32
CA TYR A 96 -9.17 -6.82 6.76
C TYR A 96 -10.64 -6.46 6.92
N ASN A 97 -11.58 -7.39 6.75
CA ASN A 97 -12.99 -7.15 7.01
C ASN A 97 -13.24 -6.74 8.47
N LYS A 98 -12.55 -7.36 9.45
CA LYS A 98 -12.62 -6.96 10.86
C LYS A 98 -12.08 -5.54 11.07
N ILE A 99 -10.86 -5.26 10.56
CA ILE A 99 -10.21 -3.95 10.67
C ILE A 99 -11.08 -2.86 10.04
N VAL A 100 -11.61 -3.09 8.83
CA VAL A 100 -12.54 -2.18 8.16
C VAL A 100 -13.78 -1.99 9.01
N GLY A 101 -14.39 -3.07 9.52
CA GLY A 101 -15.56 -3.02 10.38
C GLY A 101 -15.36 -2.11 11.60
N TYR A 102 -14.21 -2.21 12.27
CA TYR A 102 -13.88 -1.38 13.44
C TYR A 102 -13.62 0.09 13.12
N ASN A 103 -13.18 0.41 11.90
CA ASN A 103 -12.70 1.75 11.54
C ASN A 103 -13.56 2.49 10.51
N ARG A 104 -14.57 1.83 9.91
CA ARG A 104 -15.30 2.34 8.72
C ARG A 104 -15.84 3.76 8.90
N ARG A 105 -16.36 4.08 10.08
CA ARG A 105 -16.95 5.37 10.42
C ARG A 105 -15.93 6.52 10.35
N ASP A 106 -14.67 6.22 10.65
CA ASP A 106 -13.57 7.18 10.79
C ASP A 106 -12.70 7.30 9.54
N PHE A 107 -12.87 6.41 8.56
CA PHE A 107 -12.06 6.42 7.35
C PHE A 107 -12.17 7.75 6.59
N ASN A 108 -11.00 8.25 6.16
CA ASN A 108 -10.79 9.55 5.52
C ASN A 108 -11.18 10.77 6.38
N LYS A 109 -11.43 10.56 7.68
CA LYS A 109 -11.73 11.60 8.67
C LYS A 109 -10.70 11.61 9.80
N LEU A 110 -10.67 10.56 10.60
CA LEU A 110 -9.78 10.43 11.77
C LEU A 110 -8.73 9.31 11.57
N CYS A 111 -9.04 8.37 10.69
CA CYS A 111 -8.16 7.30 10.26
C CYS A 111 -8.06 7.30 8.73
N PHE A 112 -6.86 7.14 8.19
CA PHE A 112 -6.64 7.02 6.75
C PHE A 112 -6.10 5.64 6.42
N THR A 113 -6.34 5.20 5.20
CA THR A 113 -5.81 3.94 4.68
C THR A 113 -4.95 4.21 3.45
N ILE A 114 -3.73 3.66 3.45
CA ILE A 114 -2.88 3.55 2.26
C ILE A 114 -2.90 2.08 1.85
N LEU A 115 -3.17 1.82 0.57
CA LEU A 115 -3.08 0.47 0.02
C LEU A 115 -1.81 0.36 -0.80
N ILE A 116 -1.08 -0.75 -0.63
CA ILE A 116 0.03 -1.14 -1.51
C ILE A 116 -0.38 -2.43 -2.20
N GLY A 117 -0.31 -2.47 -3.52
CA GLY A 117 -0.80 -3.62 -4.28
C GLY A 117 -0.13 -3.79 -5.62
N ASP A 118 -0.38 -4.96 -6.21
CA ASP A 118 0.21 -5.39 -7.47
C ASP A 118 -0.64 -5.05 -8.69
N GLY A 119 -1.74 -4.30 -8.53
CA GLY A 119 -2.55 -3.78 -9.64
C GLY A 119 -3.39 -4.84 -10.40
N PRO A 120 -4.03 -4.44 -11.51
CA PRO A 120 -4.89 -5.33 -12.30
C PRO A 120 -4.06 -6.31 -13.15
N VAL A 121 -4.50 -7.57 -13.22
CA VAL A 121 -3.84 -8.64 -14.01
C VAL A 121 -3.63 -8.23 -15.47
N SER A 122 -4.60 -7.50 -16.02
CA SER A 122 -4.61 -7.14 -17.44
C SER A 122 -3.88 -5.83 -17.75
N LEU A 123 -3.05 -5.31 -16.84
CA LEU A 123 -2.38 -4.02 -17.03
C LEU A 123 -1.54 -3.95 -18.30
N PHE A 124 -0.86 -5.04 -18.65
CA PHE A 124 0.04 -5.11 -19.80
C PHE A 124 -0.52 -6.00 -20.93
N GLN A 125 -1.82 -6.30 -20.91
CA GLN A 125 -2.45 -7.02 -22.02
C GLN A 125 -2.78 -6.05 -23.16
N ALA A 126 -2.46 -6.45 -24.40
CA ALA A 126 -2.48 -5.59 -25.59
C ALA A 126 -3.76 -4.74 -25.73
N GLY A 127 -3.58 -3.43 -25.96
CA GLY A 127 -4.65 -2.47 -26.23
C GLY A 127 -5.31 -1.85 -25.01
N LYS A 128 -4.91 -2.23 -23.79
CA LYS A 128 -5.46 -1.63 -22.56
C LYS A 128 -4.65 -0.41 -22.13
N SER A 129 -5.35 0.64 -21.69
CA SER A 129 -4.78 1.87 -21.09
C SER A 129 -4.71 1.72 -19.56
N LEU A 130 -4.28 2.78 -18.87
CA LEU A 130 -4.39 2.85 -17.40
C LEU A 130 -5.83 2.77 -16.88
N ASP A 131 -6.85 2.83 -17.75
CA ASP A 131 -8.26 2.73 -17.36
C ASP A 131 -8.61 1.38 -16.73
N VAL A 132 -7.80 0.33 -16.94
CA VAL A 132 -7.98 -0.95 -16.23
C VAL A 132 -7.86 -0.81 -14.71
N PHE A 133 -7.18 0.23 -14.23
CA PHE A 133 -7.13 0.53 -12.81
C PHE A 133 -8.48 1.04 -12.29
N VAL A 134 -9.36 1.62 -13.12
CA VAL A 134 -10.64 2.17 -12.65
C VAL A 134 -11.46 1.09 -11.94
N SER A 135 -11.67 -0.07 -12.58
CA SER A 135 -12.40 -1.18 -11.97
C SER A 135 -11.67 -1.78 -10.76
N HIS A 136 -10.34 -1.87 -10.83
CA HIS A 136 -9.51 -2.39 -9.74
C HIS A 136 -9.58 -1.51 -8.49
N LEU A 137 -9.44 -0.19 -8.65
CA LEU A 137 -9.51 0.79 -7.57
C LEU A 137 -10.93 0.93 -7.03
N SER A 138 -11.95 0.83 -7.88
CA SER A 138 -13.35 0.86 -7.45
C SER A 138 -13.69 -0.28 -6.50
N ALA A 139 -13.18 -1.49 -6.74
CA ALA A 139 -13.34 -2.62 -5.83
C ALA A 139 -12.71 -2.32 -4.45
N HIS A 140 -11.45 -1.87 -4.44
CA HIS A 140 -10.75 -1.50 -3.20
C HIS A 140 -11.40 -0.32 -2.47
N ARG A 141 -12.07 0.59 -3.19
CA ARG A 141 -12.79 1.70 -2.60
C ARG A 141 -13.92 1.23 -1.69
N VAL A 142 -14.71 0.28 -2.17
CA VAL A 142 -15.84 -0.29 -1.45
C VAL A 142 -15.36 -1.04 -0.20
N ASP A 143 -14.25 -1.76 -0.33
CA ASP A 143 -13.75 -2.65 0.71
C ASP A 143 -12.92 -1.91 1.77
N TYR A 144 -12.07 -0.96 1.38
CA TYR A 144 -11.01 -0.42 2.26
C TYR A 144 -10.97 1.11 2.36
N HIS A 145 -11.79 1.82 1.57
CA HIS A 145 -11.87 3.29 1.57
C HIS A 145 -10.51 4.01 1.51
N PRO A 146 -9.60 3.65 0.58
CA PRO A 146 -8.25 4.19 0.51
C PRO A 146 -8.22 5.70 0.35
N ALA A 147 -7.29 6.35 1.06
CA ALA A 147 -6.91 7.72 0.77
C ALA A 147 -6.04 7.79 -0.50
N VAL A 148 -5.22 6.75 -0.70
CA VAL A 148 -4.35 6.57 -1.87
C VAL A 148 -4.00 5.09 -2.05
N PHE A 149 -3.91 4.67 -3.31
CA PHE A 149 -3.41 3.37 -3.72
C PHE A 149 -2.03 3.50 -4.36
N PHE A 150 -1.07 2.74 -3.87
CA PHE A 150 0.26 2.60 -4.41
C PHE A 150 0.38 1.29 -5.19
N TYR A 151 0.48 1.41 -6.51
CA TYR A 151 0.86 0.30 -7.38
C TYR A 151 2.35 0.03 -7.22
N ASP A 152 2.71 -1.22 -6.92
CA ASP A 152 4.09 -1.67 -6.85
C ASP A 152 4.44 -2.52 -8.09
N PRO A 153 5.21 -1.95 -9.06
CA PRO A 153 5.59 -2.69 -10.26
C PRO A 153 6.41 -3.95 -9.98
N PHE A 154 7.15 -4.01 -8.86
CA PHE A 154 7.95 -5.18 -8.50
C PHE A 154 7.11 -6.31 -7.90
N LEU A 155 5.84 -6.07 -7.61
CA LEU A 155 4.90 -7.08 -7.12
C LEU A 155 3.93 -7.56 -8.20
N HIS A 156 3.86 -6.87 -9.34
CA HIS A 156 3.00 -7.26 -10.45
C HIS A 156 3.67 -8.36 -11.27
N TYR A 157 3.19 -9.59 -11.21
CA TYR A 157 3.63 -10.69 -12.08
C TYR A 157 2.59 -10.94 -13.17
N GLU A 158 3.06 -11.06 -14.41
CA GLU A 158 2.26 -11.57 -15.52
C GLU A 158 2.02 -13.08 -15.38
N PRO A 159 0.98 -13.65 -16.03
CA PRO A 159 0.64 -15.07 -15.92
C PRO A 159 1.79 -16.04 -16.26
N ASN A 160 2.74 -15.61 -17.10
CA ASN A 160 3.93 -16.38 -17.49
C ASN A 160 5.15 -16.17 -16.56
N GLU A 161 5.09 -15.24 -15.61
CA GLU A 161 6.19 -14.89 -14.71
C GLU A 161 6.10 -15.59 -13.35
N THR A 162 4.94 -16.13 -12.97
CA THR A 162 4.76 -16.83 -11.70
C THR A 162 3.78 -17.98 -11.86
N LYS A 163 4.12 -19.14 -11.28
CA LYS A 163 3.20 -20.29 -11.23
C LYS A 163 2.08 -19.97 -10.23
N LEU A 164 0.83 -20.14 -10.65
CA LEU A 164 -0.31 -20.10 -9.73
C LEU A 164 -0.14 -21.23 -8.71
N GLN A 165 -0.02 -20.88 -7.43
CA GLN A 165 0.00 -21.86 -6.34
C GLN A 165 -1.34 -22.58 -6.27
N LYS A 166 -1.31 -23.90 -6.21
CA LYS A 166 -2.52 -24.70 -5.98
C LYS A 166 -3.01 -24.48 -4.54
N MET A 167 -4.32 -24.62 -4.31
CA MET A 167 -4.94 -24.41 -2.99
C MET A 167 -4.31 -25.21 -1.83
N HIS A 168 -3.62 -26.32 -2.12
CA HIS A 168 -3.01 -27.21 -1.13
C HIS A 168 -1.49 -27.03 -0.95
N GLU A 169 -0.85 -26.13 -1.71
CA GLU A 169 0.57 -25.87 -1.58
C GLU A 169 0.86 -24.94 -0.38
N GLU A 170 2.04 -25.11 0.23
CA GLU A 170 2.52 -24.18 1.25
C GLU A 170 2.58 -22.77 0.64
N PHE A 171 2.02 -21.80 1.36
CA PHE A 171 1.93 -20.43 0.87
C PHE A 171 3.31 -19.78 0.85
N VAL A 172 3.86 -19.57 -0.34
CA VAL A 172 5.16 -18.94 -0.54
C VAL A 172 4.99 -17.67 -1.36
N LEU A 173 5.50 -16.54 -0.86
CA LEU A 173 5.49 -15.31 -1.63
C LEU A 173 6.61 -15.33 -2.69
N PRO A 174 6.37 -14.80 -3.90
CA PRO A 174 7.44 -14.66 -4.89
C PRO A 174 8.55 -13.74 -4.35
N GLU A 175 9.73 -14.30 -4.15
CA GLU A 175 10.90 -13.54 -3.69
C GLU A 175 11.63 -12.84 -4.83
N LYS A 176 11.60 -13.43 -6.03
CA LYS A 176 12.26 -12.91 -7.22
C LYS A 176 11.42 -11.83 -7.87
N ILE A 177 12.09 -10.82 -8.42
CA ILE A 177 11.43 -9.74 -9.15
C ILE A 177 10.78 -10.29 -10.44
N PRO A 178 9.75 -9.60 -10.99
CA PRO A 178 9.19 -10.00 -12.28
C PRO A 178 10.27 -10.05 -13.36
N ARG A 179 10.27 -11.09 -14.20
CA ARG A 179 11.32 -11.37 -15.20
C ARG A 179 11.62 -10.16 -16.08
N ARG A 180 10.58 -9.40 -16.39
CA ARG A 180 10.69 -8.19 -17.19
C ARG A 180 11.64 -7.15 -16.54
N PHE A 181 11.82 -7.13 -15.23
CA PHE A 181 12.77 -6.20 -14.59
C PHE A 181 14.23 -6.68 -14.61
N ILE A 182 14.50 -7.98 -14.81
CA ILE A 182 15.85 -8.57 -14.75
C ILE A 182 16.87 -7.82 -15.62
N PRO A 183 16.61 -7.47 -16.90
CA PRO A 183 17.60 -6.79 -17.74
C PRO A 183 18.11 -5.44 -17.21
N TYR A 184 17.40 -4.85 -16.24
CA TYR A 184 17.73 -3.56 -15.66
C TYR A 184 18.60 -3.65 -14.39
N PHE A 185 18.76 -4.85 -13.86
CA PHE A 185 19.59 -5.16 -12.71
C PHE A 185 20.65 -6.17 -13.19
N LYS A 186 21.87 -5.68 -13.43
CA LYS A 186 23.00 -6.41 -14.04
C LYS A 186 23.12 -7.85 -13.50
N GLU A 187 23.30 -8.82 -14.41
CA GLU A 187 23.75 -10.25 -14.34
C GLU A 187 23.45 -11.16 -13.13
N ASP A 188 22.92 -10.67 -12.00
CA ASP A 188 22.41 -11.54 -10.95
C ASP A 188 21.03 -12.08 -11.38
N GLN A 189 20.98 -13.33 -11.82
CA GLN A 189 19.72 -14.06 -12.05
C GLN A 189 18.92 -14.30 -10.76
N ASP A 190 19.43 -13.82 -9.61
CA ASP A 190 18.90 -14.00 -8.27
C ASP A 190 18.70 -12.68 -7.50
N VAL A 191 18.25 -11.64 -8.22
CA VAL A 191 17.79 -10.40 -7.59
C VAL A 191 16.42 -10.61 -6.96
N SER A 192 16.38 -10.56 -5.62
CA SER A 192 15.14 -10.58 -4.86
C SER A 192 14.51 -9.20 -4.71
N VAL A 193 13.20 -9.17 -4.49
CA VAL A 193 12.42 -7.96 -4.21
C VAL A 193 12.99 -7.22 -2.99
N ASP A 194 13.39 -7.96 -1.94
CA ASP A 194 14.02 -7.39 -0.75
C ASP A 194 15.36 -6.68 -1.06
N LYS A 195 16.25 -7.30 -1.85
CA LYS A 195 17.51 -6.66 -2.29
C LYS A 195 17.24 -5.35 -3.04
N ILE A 196 16.24 -5.33 -3.93
CA ILE A 196 15.84 -4.11 -4.64
C ILE A 196 15.33 -3.03 -3.68
N ARG A 197 14.43 -3.38 -2.77
CA ARG A 197 13.87 -2.46 -1.77
C ARG A 197 14.97 -1.83 -0.93
N ARG A 198 15.87 -2.63 -0.35
CA ARG A 198 17.03 -2.15 0.42
C ARG A 198 17.91 -1.21 -0.41
N SER A 199 18.15 -1.57 -1.68
CA SER A 199 18.94 -0.73 -2.59
C SER A 199 18.31 0.65 -2.77
N PHE A 200 17.02 0.75 -3.10
CA PHE A 200 16.38 2.05 -3.33
C PHE A 200 16.02 2.81 -2.05
N ARG A 201 15.82 2.11 -0.92
CA ARG A 201 15.54 2.70 0.40
C ARG A 201 16.76 3.45 0.97
N ALA A 202 17.95 2.85 0.86
CA ALA A 202 19.24 3.50 1.09
C ALA A 202 19.37 4.30 2.42
N ILE A 203 18.84 3.80 3.53
CA ILE A 203 18.73 4.52 4.83
C ILE A 203 20.03 5.12 5.33
N ASP A 204 21.14 4.38 5.27
CA ASP A 204 22.45 4.81 5.77
C ASP A 204 23.28 5.55 4.71
N LYS A 205 22.66 5.96 3.62
CA LYS A 205 23.35 6.68 2.54
C LYS A 205 23.08 8.19 2.65
N PRO A 206 24.06 9.02 2.28
CA PRO A 206 23.86 10.45 2.15
C PRO A 206 22.68 10.79 1.26
N GLU A 207 22.04 11.93 1.52
CA GLU A 207 20.87 12.41 0.78
C GLU A 207 21.10 12.49 -0.74
N THR A 208 22.32 12.84 -1.15
CA THR A 208 22.73 12.85 -2.56
C THR A 208 22.63 11.46 -3.21
N ILE A 209 23.00 10.39 -2.50
CA ILE A 209 22.89 9.01 -2.97
C ILE A 209 21.42 8.57 -2.99
N LYS A 210 20.64 8.91 -1.96
CA LYS A 210 19.20 8.62 -1.89
C LYS A 210 18.48 9.21 -3.10
N LYS A 211 18.68 10.50 -3.37
CA LYS A 211 18.14 11.20 -4.54
C LYS A 211 18.54 10.55 -5.85
N LYS A 212 19.84 10.27 -6.05
CA LYS A 212 20.34 9.60 -7.27
C LYS A 212 19.71 8.21 -7.48
N ARG A 213 19.52 7.43 -6.41
CA ARG A 213 18.87 6.10 -6.50
C ARG A 213 17.38 6.23 -6.81
N LEU A 214 16.68 7.20 -6.21
CA LEU A 214 15.29 7.50 -6.50
C LEU A 214 15.08 7.96 -7.95
N GLU A 215 15.96 8.83 -8.47
CA GLU A 215 15.97 9.25 -9.87
C GLU A 215 16.18 8.07 -10.82
N LYS A 216 17.10 7.15 -10.48
CA LYS A 216 17.29 5.91 -11.24
C LYS A 216 16.01 5.07 -11.26
N LEU A 217 15.33 4.92 -10.12
CA LEU A 217 14.06 4.20 -10.05
C LEU A 217 12.97 4.88 -10.88
N ARG A 218 12.86 6.21 -10.78
CA ARG A 218 11.92 7.02 -11.56
C ARG A 218 12.18 6.87 -13.06
N SER A 219 13.44 6.89 -13.48
CA SER A 219 13.83 6.66 -14.87
C SER A 219 13.49 5.25 -15.34
N LEU A 220 13.68 4.24 -14.49
CA LEU A 220 13.29 2.85 -14.77
C LEU A 220 11.78 2.77 -15.01
N TYR A 221 10.96 3.28 -14.08
CA TYR A 221 9.51 3.27 -14.24
C TYR A 221 9.06 4.06 -15.47
N LYS A 222 9.63 5.25 -15.71
CA LYS A 222 9.35 6.03 -16.92
C LYS A 222 9.60 5.23 -18.18
N LYS A 223 10.75 4.57 -18.29
CA LYS A 223 11.10 3.76 -19.47
C LYS A 223 10.12 2.60 -19.66
N ARG A 224 9.85 1.81 -18.61
CA ARG A 224 8.98 0.63 -18.71
C ARG A 224 7.54 0.98 -19.03
N ILE A 225 6.99 2.00 -18.37
CA ILE A 225 5.61 2.39 -18.59
C ILE A 225 5.48 3.03 -19.99
N ALA A 226 6.47 3.81 -20.46
CA ALA A 226 6.45 4.34 -21.83
C ALA A 226 6.52 3.25 -22.92
N GLU A 227 7.28 2.17 -22.69
CA GLU A 227 7.33 1.00 -23.59
C GLU A 227 5.95 0.31 -23.70
N GLN A 228 5.18 0.28 -22.61
CA GLN A 228 3.88 -0.40 -22.55
C GLN A 228 2.72 0.51 -22.98
N PHE A 229 2.85 1.82 -22.79
CA PHE A 229 1.81 2.82 -23.07
C PHE A 229 2.37 3.97 -23.92
N PRO A 230 2.81 3.72 -25.17
CA PRO A 230 3.52 4.70 -25.99
C PRO A 230 2.72 5.98 -26.29
N HIS A 231 1.38 5.88 -26.28
CA HIS A 231 0.47 6.99 -26.58
C HIS A 231 -0.01 7.76 -25.33
N HIS A 232 0.43 7.41 -24.12
CA HIS A 232 -0.06 7.99 -22.86
C HIS A 232 0.99 8.82 -22.10
N LYS A 233 1.80 9.61 -22.82
CA LYS A 233 2.93 10.38 -22.25
C LYS A 233 2.52 11.33 -21.12
N ASP A 234 1.37 12.00 -21.25
CA ASP A 234 0.91 12.96 -20.23
C ASP A 234 0.42 12.26 -18.95
N GLN A 235 -0.29 11.13 -19.10
CA GLN A 235 -0.67 10.30 -17.96
C GLN A 235 0.57 9.76 -17.24
N LEU A 236 1.60 9.33 -17.98
CA LEU A 236 2.86 8.90 -17.41
C LEU A 236 3.55 10.01 -16.60
N LYS A 237 3.55 11.25 -17.11
CA LYS A 237 4.11 12.41 -16.39
C LYS A 237 3.36 12.65 -15.07
N ALA A 238 2.03 12.57 -15.10
CA ALA A 238 1.20 12.69 -13.90
C ALA A 238 1.48 11.54 -12.90
N TRP A 239 1.60 10.29 -13.35
CA TRP A 239 1.87 9.15 -12.46
C TRP A 239 3.19 9.25 -11.70
N LEU A 240 4.20 9.85 -12.32
CA LEU A 240 5.52 10.06 -11.75
C LEU A 240 5.63 11.35 -10.93
N SER A 241 4.52 12.06 -10.68
CA SER A 241 4.47 13.29 -9.88
C SER A 241 4.05 13.02 -8.43
N LYS A 242 4.15 14.05 -7.57
CA LYS A 242 3.71 13.97 -6.17
C LYS A 242 2.18 13.88 -6.07
N GLU A 243 1.48 14.40 -7.07
CA GLU A 243 0.02 14.40 -7.18
C GLU A 243 -0.53 13.05 -7.65
N GLY A 244 0.29 12.29 -8.39
CA GLY A 244 -0.07 11.00 -8.98
C GLY A 244 -1.10 11.13 -10.09
N ILE A 245 -1.82 10.04 -10.35
CA ILE A 245 -2.99 10.07 -11.24
C ILE A 245 -4.25 9.96 -10.40
N ARG A 246 -5.25 10.76 -10.76
CA ARG A 246 -6.62 10.56 -10.30
C ARG A 246 -7.41 9.79 -11.34
N LEU A 247 -7.88 8.60 -10.99
CA LEU A 247 -8.74 7.77 -11.84
C LEU A 247 -10.12 7.69 -11.20
N ALA A 248 -11.10 8.32 -11.85
CA ALA A 248 -12.40 8.63 -11.25
C ALA A 248 -12.23 9.39 -9.91
N THR A 249 -12.55 8.76 -8.78
CA THR A 249 -12.38 9.35 -7.45
C THR A 249 -11.07 8.98 -6.77
N GLU A 250 -10.43 7.89 -7.22
CA GLU A 250 -9.33 7.24 -6.50
C GLU A 250 -7.98 7.81 -6.94
N LYS A 251 -7.03 7.85 -6.00
CA LYS A 251 -5.67 8.32 -6.25
C LYS A 251 -4.74 7.13 -6.43
N LEU A 252 -4.01 7.13 -7.54
CA LEU A 252 -3.07 6.10 -7.96
C LEU A 252 -1.64 6.68 -7.97
N HIS A 253 -0.75 6.00 -7.24
CA HIS A 253 0.67 6.30 -7.14
C HIS A 253 1.54 5.09 -7.48
N LEU A 254 2.83 5.34 -7.69
CA LEU A 254 3.85 4.30 -7.86
C LEU A 254 4.62 4.13 -6.56
N TYR A 255 4.64 2.92 -6.00
CA TYR A 255 5.49 2.63 -4.85
C TYR A 255 6.96 2.57 -5.29
N PRO A 256 7.92 3.15 -4.54
CA PRO A 256 7.80 3.98 -3.35
C PRO A 256 7.88 5.50 -3.64
N LEU A 257 7.59 5.95 -4.87
CA LEU A 257 7.71 7.37 -5.22
C LEU A 257 6.74 8.22 -4.41
N PHE A 258 7.26 9.20 -3.67
CA PHE A 258 6.50 10.11 -2.78
C PHE A 258 5.73 9.39 -1.66
N PHE A 259 6.11 8.14 -1.33
CA PHE A 259 5.41 7.37 -0.31
C PHE A 259 5.49 8.04 1.07
N GLU A 260 6.68 8.48 1.46
CA GLU A 260 6.95 9.14 2.74
C GLU A 260 6.19 10.48 2.87
N ASP A 261 6.14 11.26 1.79
CA ASP A 261 5.32 12.48 1.70
C ASP A 261 3.84 12.20 1.99
N TRP A 262 3.29 11.16 1.36
CA TRP A 262 1.89 10.77 1.54
C TRP A 262 1.58 10.31 2.97
N VAL A 263 2.48 9.53 3.57
CA VAL A 263 2.35 9.10 4.98
C VAL A 263 2.31 10.34 5.89
N PHE A 264 3.26 11.27 5.71
CA PHE A 264 3.32 12.49 6.51
C PHE A 264 2.05 13.34 6.33
N ASP A 265 1.64 13.61 5.10
CA ASP A 265 0.46 14.44 4.80
C ASP A 265 -0.84 13.86 5.39
N LEU A 266 -1.02 12.54 5.33
CA LEU A 266 -2.20 11.88 5.89
C LEU A 266 -2.19 11.88 7.42
N MET A 267 -1.02 11.68 8.05
CA MET A 267 -0.88 11.80 9.49
C MET A 267 -1.19 13.23 9.96
N GLN A 268 -0.67 14.25 9.28
CA GLN A 268 -0.97 15.65 9.58
C GLN A 268 -2.46 15.98 9.41
N LYS A 269 -3.10 15.45 8.35
CA LYS A 269 -4.56 15.59 8.17
C LYS A 269 -5.35 14.95 9.31
N ALA A 270 -4.94 13.77 9.77
CA ALA A 270 -5.58 13.10 10.90
C ALA A 270 -5.39 13.85 12.22
N ILE A 271 -4.25 14.51 12.41
CA ILE A 271 -3.96 15.34 13.58
C ILE A 271 -4.82 16.61 13.55
N LYS A 272 -4.83 17.34 12.42
CA LYS A 272 -5.52 18.64 12.30
C LYS A 272 -7.04 18.53 12.41
N LYS A 273 -7.65 17.40 12.03
CA LYS A 273 -9.10 17.18 12.18
C LYS A 273 -9.55 16.94 13.63
N LYS A 274 -8.63 16.93 14.60
CA LYS A 274 -8.91 16.86 16.04
C LYS A 274 -9.17 18.24 16.67
N THR A 275 -8.78 19.32 16.00
CA THR A 275 -9.07 20.73 16.35
C THR A 275 -10.22 21.26 15.52
#